data_AF-A0A1N7LBA6-F1
#
_entry.id   AF-A0A1N7LBA6-F1
#
_cell.length_a   1.000
_cell.length_b   1.000
_cell.length_c   1.000
_cell.angle_alpha   90.00
_cell.angle_beta   90.00
_cell.angle_gamma   90.00
#
_symmetry.space_group_name_H-M   'P 1'
#
loop_
_entity.id
_entity.type
_entity.pdbx_description
1 polymer ?
#
loop_
_entity_poly.entity_id
_entity_poly.type
_entity_poly.pdbx_seq_one_letter_code
_entity_poly.pdbx_strand_id
1 'polypeptide(L)'
;MQGNEPTYPIYSPGSVMGLFCNALKINATINLIYLKGRYSFGGGKAYGNYYYDHLFSESDTVSIGVKVSSLLRSKIQNNEIYTLKGFIEKNIKNSCVELRFVVDEIIQHQNQALKLCL
;
A
#
# COMPACT_ATOMS: atom_id res chain seq x y z
N MET A 1 6.45 7.17 -33.46
CA MET A 1 5.30 7.35 -32.55
C MET A 1 5.74 6.87 -31.17
N GLN A 2 6.26 7.76 -30.32
CA GLN A 2 6.58 7.42 -28.93
C GLN A 2 5.26 7.47 -28.15
N GLY A 3 4.77 6.30 -27.75
CA GLY A 3 3.64 6.23 -26.82
C GLY A 3 4.10 6.80 -25.48
N ASN A 4 3.47 7.88 -25.03
CA ASN A 4 3.54 8.28 -23.63
C ASN A 4 2.88 7.17 -22.82
N GLU A 5 3.68 6.27 -22.25
CA GLU A 5 3.21 5.43 -21.17
C GLU A 5 2.72 6.36 -20.04
N PRO A 6 1.50 6.19 -19.52
CA PRO A 6 1.06 6.99 -18.39
C PRO A 6 1.95 6.68 -17.19
N THR A 7 2.89 7.58 -16.89
CA THR A 7 3.66 7.54 -15.64
C THR A 7 2.71 7.87 -14.51
N TYR A 8 2.15 6.82 -13.89
CA TYR A 8 1.28 6.99 -12.73
C TYR A 8 2.11 7.49 -11.54
N PRO A 9 1.64 8.51 -10.79
CA PRO A 9 2.33 8.97 -9.60
C PRO A 9 2.36 7.87 -8.53
N ILE A 10 3.53 7.66 -7.94
CA ILE A 10 3.74 6.78 -6.79
C ILE A 10 3.62 7.62 -5.53
N TYR A 11 2.71 7.23 -4.64
CA TYR A 11 2.45 7.93 -3.38
C TYR A 11 3.09 7.20 -2.19
N SER A 12 3.40 7.95 -1.14
CA SER A 12 3.68 7.38 0.18
C SER A 12 2.37 7.18 0.96
N PRO A 13 2.34 6.27 1.96
CA PRO A 13 1.19 6.13 2.86
C PRO A 13 0.73 7.46 3.48
N GLY A 14 1.68 8.31 3.91
CA GLY A 14 1.38 9.61 4.50
C GLY A 14 0.67 10.58 3.54
N SER A 15 1.14 10.66 2.29
CA SER A 15 0.50 11.49 1.26
C SER A 15 -0.94 11.04 0.97
N VAL A 16 -1.18 9.72 0.93
CA VAL A 16 -2.53 9.19 0.72
C VAL A 16 -3.44 9.48 1.91
N MET A 17 -2.98 9.30 3.15
CA MET A 17 -3.77 9.69 4.32
C MET A 17 -4.16 11.18 4.25
N GLY A 18 -3.21 12.06 3.94
CA GLY A 18 -3.47 13.51 3.84
C GLY A 18 -4.46 13.87 2.74
N LEU A 19 -4.36 13.26 1.55
CA LEU A 19 -5.28 13.52 0.44
C LEU A 19 -6.71 13.11 0.79
N PHE A 20 -6.89 11.93 1.40
CA PHE A 20 -8.22 11.37 1.66
C PHE A 20 -8.88 11.93 2.93
N CYS A 21 -8.10 12.33 3.94
CA CYS A 21 -8.62 13.04 5.12
C CYS A 21 -9.12 14.44 4.76
N ASN A 22 -8.40 15.17 3.90
CA ASN A 22 -8.81 16.50 3.44
C ASN A 22 -9.93 16.44 2.40
N ALA A 23 -9.96 15.38 1.58
CA ALA A 23 -11.01 15.12 0.61
C ALA A 23 -12.27 14.52 1.27
N LEU A 24 -12.90 15.27 2.18
CA LEU A 24 -14.18 14.92 2.84
C LEU A 24 -15.34 14.58 1.87
N LYS A 25 -15.17 14.78 0.55
CA LYS A 25 -16.21 14.67 -0.47
C LYS A 25 -15.93 13.73 -1.65
N ILE A 26 -14.79 13.03 -1.70
CA ILE A 26 -14.54 12.13 -2.83
C ILE A 26 -15.18 10.77 -2.52
N ASN A 27 -16.12 10.36 -3.37
CA ASN A 27 -16.67 9.00 -3.42
C ASN A 27 -15.57 8.02 -3.90
N ALA A 28 -14.54 7.85 -3.08
CA ALA A 28 -13.30 7.21 -3.47
C ALA A 28 -13.31 5.73 -3.10
N THR A 29 -14.01 4.93 -3.90
CA THR A 29 -13.79 3.48 -3.98
C THR A 29 -13.08 3.09 -5.28
N ILE A 30 -12.75 4.05 -6.16
CA ILE A 30 -12.38 3.73 -7.56
C ILE A 30 -11.21 4.58 -8.05
N ASN A 31 -10.06 4.52 -7.38
CA ASN A 31 -8.80 4.95 -8.01
C ASN A 31 -7.73 3.89 -7.73
N LEU A 32 -7.28 3.23 -8.80
CA LEU A 32 -6.05 2.44 -8.79
C LEU A 32 -4.88 3.41 -8.58
N ILE A 33 -4.14 3.22 -7.50
CA ILE A 33 -2.99 4.02 -7.10
C ILE A 33 -1.78 3.12 -6.86
N TYR A 34 -0.59 3.73 -6.91
CA TYR A 34 0.67 3.09 -6.61
C TYR A 34 1.16 3.60 -5.25
N LEU A 35 1.43 2.69 -4.32
CA LEU A 35 1.95 2.98 -3.00
C LEU A 35 3.32 2.34 -2.82
N LYS A 36 4.29 3.13 -2.37
CA LYS A 36 5.62 2.64 -2.01
C LYS A 36 5.83 2.73 -0.51
N GLY A 37 6.37 1.67 0.08
CA GLY A 37 6.69 1.65 1.50
C GLY A 37 7.29 0.34 1.98
N ARG A 38 7.66 0.32 3.26
CA ARG A 38 8.14 -0.88 3.94
C ARG A 38 6.97 -1.75 4.37
N TYR A 39 6.92 -2.97 3.89
CA TYR A 39 5.86 -3.92 4.20
C TYR A 39 6.08 -4.54 5.58
N SER A 40 5.02 -4.69 6.37
CA SER A 40 5.09 -5.37 7.66
C SER A 40 3.90 -6.30 7.85
N PHE A 41 4.21 -7.56 8.16
CA PHE A 41 3.20 -8.58 8.47
C PHE A 41 2.45 -8.21 9.74
N GLY A 42 1.11 -8.25 9.67
CA GLY A 42 0.25 -8.18 10.83
C GLY A 42 0.34 -9.46 11.68
N GLY A 43 -0.13 -9.37 12.92
CA GLY A 43 -0.11 -10.49 13.87
C GLY A 43 -1.21 -11.53 13.70
N GLY A 44 -2.11 -11.36 12.72
CA GLY A 44 -3.30 -12.18 12.54
C GLY A 44 -3.14 -13.35 11.56
N LYS A 45 -4.00 -14.37 11.73
CA LYS A 45 -4.21 -15.42 10.71
C LYS A 45 -5.01 -14.85 9.53
N ALA A 46 -4.90 -15.50 8.36
CA ALA A 46 -5.73 -15.14 7.22
C ALA A 46 -7.21 -15.27 7.56
N TYR A 47 -8.01 -14.28 7.17
CA TYR A 47 -9.47 -14.32 7.24
C TYR A 47 -10.02 -14.26 5.81
N GLY A 48 -10.75 -15.31 5.40
CA GLY A 48 -11.29 -15.40 4.04
C GLY A 48 -10.21 -15.35 2.95
N ASN A 49 -9.03 -15.95 3.18
CA ASN A 49 -7.84 -15.90 2.31
C ASN A 49 -7.17 -14.53 2.16
N TYR A 50 -7.54 -13.55 3.00
CA TYR A 50 -6.87 -12.26 3.06
C TYR A 50 -6.11 -12.08 4.38
N TYR A 51 -4.99 -11.38 4.30
CA TYR A 51 -4.25 -10.89 5.45
C TYR A 51 -4.44 -9.39 5.59
N TYR A 52 -4.38 -8.94 6.84
CA TYR A 52 -4.47 -7.55 7.24
C TYR A 52 -3.11 -7.15 7.81
N ASP A 53 -2.30 -6.57 6.96
CA ASP A 53 -0.90 -6.20 7.19
C ASP A 53 -0.78 -4.66 7.20
N HIS A 54 0.46 -4.15 7.25
CA HIS A 54 0.73 -2.72 7.25
C HIS A 54 1.78 -2.34 6.19
N LEU A 55 1.64 -1.14 5.62
CA LEU A 55 2.65 -0.51 4.78
C LEU A 55 3.08 0.80 5.42
N PHE A 56 4.35 0.91 5.77
CA PHE A 56 4.94 2.07 6.42
C PHE A 56 5.59 2.98 5.39
N SER A 57 5.45 4.29 5.58
CA SER A 57 6.20 5.28 4.79
C SER A 57 7.71 5.08 4.97
N GLU A 58 8.49 5.37 3.94
CA GLU A 58 9.96 5.34 4.02
C GLU A 58 10.52 6.56 4.75
N SER A 59 9.82 7.70 4.65
CA SER A 59 10.25 8.99 5.21
C SER A 59 9.69 9.30 6.60
N ASP A 60 8.57 8.66 6.97
CA ASP A 60 7.77 9.05 8.13
C ASP A 60 7.31 7.84 8.95
N THR A 61 6.79 8.08 10.16
CA THR A 61 6.21 7.04 11.03
C THR A 61 4.79 6.63 10.67
N VAL A 62 4.23 7.22 9.60
CA VAL A 62 2.85 6.96 9.17
C VAL A 62 2.76 5.61 8.47
N SER A 63 1.69 4.88 8.75
CA SER A 63 1.36 3.62 8.08
C SER A 63 -0.08 3.61 7.60
N ILE A 64 -0.35 2.72 6.64
CA ILE A 64 -1.68 2.40 6.16
C ILE A 64 -1.93 0.90 6.34
N GLY A 65 -3.15 0.54 6.72
CA GLY A 65 -3.58 -0.86 6.77
C GLY A 65 -3.72 -1.43 5.36
N VAL A 66 -3.20 -2.62 5.14
CA VAL A 66 -3.17 -3.31 3.84
C VAL A 66 -3.99 -4.58 3.90
N LYS A 67 -4.90 -4.76 2.94
CA LYS A 67 -5.59 -6.02 2.67
C LYS A 67 -4.92 -6.69 1.47
N VAL A 68 -4.32 -7.86 1.69
CA VAL A 68 -3.59 -8.60 0.65
C VAL A 68 -4.11 -10.03 0.58
N SER A 69 -4.22 -10.59 -0.62
CA SER A 69 -4.58 -12.00 -0.79
C SER A 69 -3.42 -12.90 -0.34
N SER A 70 -3.73 -14.11 0.09
CA SER A 70 -2.73 -15.09 0.52
C SER A 70 -1.69 -15.39 -0.59
N LEU A 71 -2.13 -15.39 -1.85
CA LEU A 71 -1.27 -15.63 -3.02
C LEU A 71 -0.28 -14.49 -3.28
N LEU A 72 -0.70 -13.24 -3.13
CA LEU A 72 0.22 -12.10 -3.28
C LEU A 72 1.16 -12.03 -2.09
N ARG A 73 0.64 -12.22 -0.88
CA ARG A 73 1.43 -12.17 0.35
C ARG A 73 2.52 -13.23 0.39
N SER A 74 2.31 -14.42 -0.19
CA SER A 74 3.35 -15.47 -0.24
C SER A 74 4.59 -15.06 -1.06
N LYS A 75 4.50 -13.98 -1.85
CA LYS A 75 5.62 -13.41 -2.63
C LYS A 75 6.28 -12.22 -1.93
N ILE A 76 5.76 -11.80 -0.77
CA ILE A 76 6.25 -10.65 -0.02
C ILE A 76 7.10 -11.15 1.15
N GLN A 77 8.22 -10.48 1.38
CA GLN A 77 9.06 -10.65 2.54
C GLN A 77 8.76 -9.54 3.56
N ASN A 78 8.73 -9.92 4.83
CA ASN A 78 8.50 -8.97 5.91
C ASN A 78 9.66 -7.96 6.00
N ASN A 79 9.34 -6.70 6.30
CA ASN A 79 10.27 -5.59 6.48
C ASN A 79 11.05 -5.13 5.23
N GLU A 80 10.73 -5.63 4.03
CA GLU A 80 11.31 -5.13 2.77
C GLU A 80 10.46 -4.02 2.14
N ILE A 81 11.03 -3.28 1.18
CA ILE A 81 10.38 -2.15 0.52
C ILE A 81 9.74 -2.61 -0.79
N TYR A 82 8.46 -2.29 -0.96
CA TYR A 82 7.69 -2.63 -2.15
C TYR A 82 7.00 -1.41 -2.75
N THR A 83 6.87 -1.44 -4.07
CA THR A 83 5.90 -0.62 -4.80
C THR A 83 4.71 -1.53 -5.15
N LEU A 84 3.55 -1.21 -4.59
CA LEU A 84 2.32 -1.97 -4.72
C LEU A 84 1.28 -1.14 -5.47
N LYS A 85 0.49 -1.80 -6.31
CA LYS A 85 -0.65 -1.21 -7.00
C LYS A 85 -1.93 -1.75 -6.39
N GLY A 86 -2.92 -0.89 -6.25
CA GLY A 86 -4.16 -1.24 -5.58
C GLY A 86 -5.12 -0.07 -5.48
N PHE A 87 -6.16 -0.20 -4.68
CA PHE A 87 -7.15 0.86 -4.47
C PHE A 87 -7.40 1.09 -2.99
N ILE A 88 -7.98 2.26 -2.66
CA ILE A 88 -8.32 2.62 -1.29
C ILE A 88 -9.79 2.29 -1.01
N GLU A 89 -10.03 1.46 -0.02
CA GLU A 89 -11.33 1.29 0.62
C GLU A 89 -11.44 2.28 1.78
N LYS A 90 -12.51 3.07 1.77
CA LYS A 90 -12.89 3.93 2.88
C LYS A 90 -13.97 3.23 3.70
N ASN A 91 -13.71 3.02 4.99
CA ASN A 91 -14.72 2.56 5.94
C ASN A 91 -14.98 3.67 6.96
N ILE A 92 -16.25 4.00 7.19
CA ILE A 92 -16.64 5.00 8.18
C ILE A 92 -17.24 4.23 9.35
N LYS A 93 -16.52 4.20 10.47
CA LYS A 93 -16.99 3.60 11.73
C LYS A 93 -16.92 4.64 12.83
N ASN A 94 -18.00 4.84 13.57
CA ASN A 94 -18.06 5.74 14.74
C ASN A 94 -17.49 7.15 14.45
N SER A 95 -17.85 7.75 13.31
CA SER A 95 -17.33 9.05 12.85
C SER A 95 -15.80 9.10 12.61
N CYS A 96 -15.12 7.96 12.67
CA CYS A 96 -13.73 7.79 12.30
C CYS A 96 -13.64 7.24 10.87
N VAL A 97 -12.82 7.87 10.05
CA VAL A 97 -12.53 7.41 8.68
C VAL A 97 -11.34 6.47 8.76
N GLU A 98 -11.59 5.17 8.56
CA GLU A 98 -10.55 4.17 8.37
C GLU A 98 -10.28 4.00 6.88
N LEU A 99 -9.03 4.23 6.48
CA LEU A 99 -8.56 3.99 5.12
C LEU A 99 -7.80 2.66 5.08
N ARG A 100 -8.13 1.84 4.09
CA ARG A 100 -7.46 0.55 3.86
C ARG A 100 -7.05 0.44 2.41
N PHE A 101 -5.81 0.03 2.17
CA PHE A 101 -5.32 -0.23 0.84
C PHE A 101 -5.51 -1.70 0.49
N VAL A 102 -6.20 -1.98 -0.62
CA VAL A 102 -6.39 -3.33 -1.14
C VAL A 102 -5.39 -3.54 -2.26
N VAL A 103 -4.48 -4.50 -2.08
CA VAL A 103 -3.43 -4.80 -3.06
C VAL A 103 -4.02 -5.59 -4.22
N ASP A 104 -3.79 -5.08 -5.43
CA ASP A 104 -4.11 -5.73 -6.70
C ASP A 104 -2.87 -6.42 -7.26
N GLU A 105 -1.73 -5.73 -7.25
CA GLU A 105 -0.50 -6.20 -7.90
C GLU A 105 0.77 -5.73 -7.17
N ILE A 106 1.82 -6.55 -7.21
CA ILE A 106 3.17 -6.18 -6.76
C ILE A 106 3.95 -5.71 -7.99
N ILE A 107 4.33 -4.43 -8.01
CA ILE A 107 4.99 -3.81 -9.17
C ILE A 107 6.50 -3.92 -9.05
N GLN A 108 7.04 -3.69 -7.85
CA GLN A 108 8.47 -3.70 -7.61
C GLN A 108 8.78 -4.16 -6.19
N HIS A 109 9.89 -4.89 -6.07
CA HIS A 109 10.51 -5.25 -4.80
C HIS A 109 11.92 -4.67 -4.76
N GLN A 110 12.23 -3.87 -3.74
CA GLN A 110 13.58 -3.41 -3.46
C GLN A 110 14.13 -4.28 -2.33
N ASN A 111 14.83 -5.34 -2.73
CA ASN A 111 15.50 -6.22 -1.78
C ASN A 111 16.79 -5.53 -1.30
N GLN A 112 16.97 -5.31 0.01
CA GLN A 112 18.24 -4.84 0.56
C GLN A 112 19.32 -5.95 0.57
N ALA A 113 19.52 -6.62 -0.58
CA ALA A 113 20.67 -7.49 -0.75
C ALA A 113 21.92 -6.63 -1.02
N LEU A 114 22.61 -6.27 0.07
CA LEU A 114 24.04 -5.98 0.16
C LEU A 114 24.61 -4.96 -0.86
N LYS A 115 24.63 -3.68 -0.48
CA LYS A 115 25.81 -2.83 -0.77
C LYS A 115 27.00 -3.32 0.10
N LEU A 116 27.52 -4.50 -0.20
CA LEU A 116 28.91 -4.82 0.08
C LEU A 116 29.68 -4.55 -1.21
N CYS A 117 30.02 -3.29 -1.44
CA CYS A 117 31.15 -2.98 -2.30
C CYS A 117 32.36 -2.74 -1.38
N LEU A 118 33.41 -3.51 -1.70
CA LEU A 118 34.77 -3.53 -1.18
C LEU A 118 35.35 -2.15 -0.85
#